data_AF-A0A9X8VHB9-F1
#
_entry.id   AF-A0A9X8VHB9-F1
#
_cell.length_a   1.000
_cell.length_b   1.000
_cell.length_c   1.000
_cell.angle_alpha   90.00
_cell.angle_beta   90.00
_cell.angle_gamma   90.00
#
_symmetry.space_group_name_H-M   'P 1'
#
loop_
_entity.id
_entity.type
_entity.pdbx_description
1 polymer ?
#
loop_
_entity_poly.entity_id
_entity_poly.type
_entity_poly.pdbx_seq_one_letter_code
_entity_poly.pdbx_strand_id
1 'polypeptide(L)'
;MSGLTIFSDTAPQQPLWQSRDAQEIQRQLAQIGVRFERWQADRELGDNPQPQAVIAAYQHEIDRLVAEKGYQSWDVISMRPDHEQ
;
A
#
# COMPACT_ATOMS: atom_id res chain seq x y z
N MET A 1 -10.21 0.25 -1.15
CA MET A 1 -10.57 -1.01 -1.85
C MET A 1 -9.31 -1.54 -2.51
N SER A 2 -9.05 -2.85 -2.45
CA SER A 2 -7.86 -3.47 -3.05
C SER A 2 -8.29 -4.42 -4.17
N GLY A 3 -7.47 -4.57 -5.19
CA GLY A 3 -7.70 -5.51 -6.28
C GLY A 3 -6.36 -6.03 -6.80
N LEU A 4 -6.28 -7.32 -7.05
CA LEU A 4 -5.11 -7.96 -7.66
C LEU A 4 -5.58 -8.77 -8.86
N THR A 5 -4.89 -8.58 -9.97
CA THR A 5 -5.08 -9.33 -11.21
C THR A 5 -3.74 -9.86 -11.66
N ILE A 6 -3.67 -11.17 -11.91
CA ILE A 6 -2.46 -11.87 -12.33
C ILE A 6 -2.64 -12.27 -13.79
N PHE A 7 -1.64 -11.97 -14.61
CA PHE A 7 -1.61 -12.31 -16.03
C PHE A 7 -0.44 -13.23 -16.32
N SER A 8 -0.55 -13.99 -17.41
CA SER A 8 0.60 -14.67 -18.01
C SER A 8 1.40 -13.65 -18.81
N ASP A 9 2.73 -13.77 -18.79
CA ASP A 9 3.64 -12.99 -19.64
C ASP A 9 3.33 -13.18 -21.15
N THR A 10 2.85 -14.36 -21.52
CA THR A 10 2.53 -14.71 -22.91
C THR A 10 1.10 -14.38 -23.33
N ALA A 11 0.21 -14.03 -22.40
CA ALA A 11 -1.21 -13.80 -22.67
C ALA A 11 -1.79 -12.70 -21.76
N PRO A 12 -1.37 -11.44 -21.93
CA PRO A 12 -1.78 -10.34 -21.05
C PRO A 12 -3.27 -9.95 -21.18
N GLN A 13 -3.98 -10.48 -22.18
CA GLN A 13 -5.41 -10.20 -22.38
C GLN A 13 -6.33 -11.08 -21.52
N GLN A 14 -5.82 -12.19 -20.96
CA GLN A 14 -6.62 -13.10 -20.16
C GLN A 14 -6.04 -13.18 -18.75
N PRO A 15 -6.76 -12.70 -17.72
CA PRO A 15 -6.29 -12.81 -16.35
C PRO A 15 -6.31 -14.29 -15.94
N LEU A 16 -5.18 -14.78 -15.46
CA LEU A 16 -5.06 -16.11 -14.85
C LEU A 16 -5.81 -16.16 -13.52
N TRP A 17 -5.82 -15.03 -12.81
CA TRP A 17 -6.47 -14.92 -11.53
C TRP A 17 -6.84 -13.47 -11.25
N GLN A 18 -7.96 -13.26 -10.57
CA GLN A 18 -8.39 -11.95 -10.12
C GLN A 18 -9.13 -12.06 -8.79
N SER A 19 -8.88 -11.12 -7.87
CA SER A 19 -9.69 -10.97 -6.65
C SER A 19 -9.69 -9.53 -6.17
N ARG A 20 -10.73 -9.22 -5.38
CA ARG A 20 -10.89 -7.98 -4.62
C ARG A 20 -10.94 -8.22 -3.11
N ASP A 21 -10.84 -9.48 -2.69
CA ASP A 21 -10.81 -9.87 -1.28
C ASP A 21 -9.39 -9.69 -0.73
N ALA A 22 -9.25 -8.92 0.35
CA ALA A 22 -7.95 -8.60 0.93
C ALA A 22 -7.21 -9.84 1.48
N GLN A 23 -7.92 -10.83 2.02
CA GLN A 23 -7.33 -12.06 2.53
C GLN A 23 -6.81 -12.93 1.36
N GLU A 24 -7.60 -13.06 0.31
CA GLU A 24 -7.18 -13.76 -0.91
C GLU A 24 -5.93 -13.12 -1.53
N ILE A 25 -5.93 -11.79 -1.65
CA ILE A 25 -4.80 -11.01 -2.17
C ILE A 25 -3.55 -11.23 -1.32
N GLN A 26 -3.68 -11.13 0.01
CA GLN A 26 -2.57 -11.35 0.93
C GLN A 26 -1.96 -12.75 0.74
N ARG A 27 -2.79 -13.78 0.61
CA ARG A 27 -2.32 -15.16 0.41
C ARG A 27 -1.59 -15.32 -0.92
N GLN A 28 -2.11 -14.77 -2.02
CA GLN A 28 -1.46 -14.84 -3.32
C GLN A 28 -0.10 -14.13 -3.33
N LEU A 29 -0.03 -12.92 -2.77
CA LEU A 29 1.22 -12.16 -2.70
C LEU A 29 2.24 -12.82 -1.76
N ALA A 30 1.80 -13.40 -0.65
CA ALA A 30 2.68 -14.11 0.28
C ALA A 30 3.39 -15.31 -0.36
N GLN A 31 2.78 -15.98 -1.34
CA GLN A 31 3.39 -17.12 -2.05
C GLN A 31 4.67 -16.73 -2.80
N ILE A 32 4.77 -15.49 -3.25
CA ILE A 32 5.95 -14.95 -3.94
C ILE A 32 6.82 -14.08 -3.03
N GLY A 33 6.58 -14.12 -1.71
CA GLY A 33 7.33 -13.35 -0.73
C GLY A 33 6.96 -11.87 -0.66
N VAL A 34 5.85 -11.45 -1.28
CA VAL A 34 5.36 -10.07 -1.21
C VAL A 34 4.47 -9.90 0.02
N ARG A 35 4.85 -8.97 0.90
CA ARG A 35 4.07 -8.58 2.08
C ARG A 35 2.95 -7.63 1.68
N PHE A 36 1.73 -7.96 2.05
CA PHE A 36 0.56 -7.11 1.89
C PHE A 36 -0.06 -6.83 3.25
N GLU A 37 -0.23 -5.56 3.58
CA GLU A 37 -0.80 -5.11 4.85
C GLU A 37 -1.78 -3.96 4.61
N ARG A 38 -2.75 -3.83 5.51
CA ARG A 38 -3.66 -2.70 5.56
C ARG A 38 -3.59 -2.08 6.94
N TRP A 39 -2.98 -0.90 7.01
CA TRP A 39 -2.90 -0.11 8.24
C TRP A 39 -4.13 0.76 8.39
N GLN A 40 -4.52 1.02 9.63
CA GLN A 40 -5.57 1.98 9.97
C GLN A 40 -4.89 3.24 10.51
N ALA A 41 -5.31 4.40 10.00
CA ALA A 41 -4.88 5.67 10.59
C ALA A 41 -5.43 5.76 12.02
N ASP A 42 -4.60 6.21 12.96
CA ASP A 42 -5.00 6.41 14.35
C ASP A 42 -5.95 7.63 14.53
N ARG A 43 -6.06 8.48 13.49
CA ARG A 43 -6.82 9.72 13.47
C ARG A 43 -7.42 9.97 12.10
N GLU A 44 -8.46 10.78 12.07
CA GLU A 44 -9.09 11.20 10.83
C GLU A 44 -8.16 12.11 10.02
N LEU A 45 -7.89 11.72 8.78
CA LEU A 45 -7.16 12.53 7.82
C LEU A 45 -8.20 13.27 6.99
N GLY A 46 -8.25 14.61 7.11
CA GLY A 46 -9.16 15.43 6.31
C GLY A 46 -8.86 15.34 4.81
N ASP A 47 -9.64 16.03 3.97
CA ASP A 47 -9.56 15.92 2.50
C ASP A 47 -8.19 16.27 1.90
N ASN A 48 -7.40 17.06 2.61
CA ASN A 48 -6.06 17.43 2.21
C ASN A 48 -5.09 17.43 3.40
N PRO A 49 -4.73 16.24 3.90
CA PRO A 49 -3.89 16.13 5.07
C PRO A 49 -2.48 16.56 4.70
N GLN A 50 -1.86 17.39 5.54
CA GLN A 50 -0.45 17.73 5.38
C GLN A 50 0.40 16.46 5.55
N PRO A 51 1.53 16.31 4.84
CA PRO A 51 2.40 15.13 4.94
C PRO A 51 2.74 14.74 6.38
N GLN A 52 3.04 15.73 7.23
CA GLN A 52 3.32 15.51 8.66
C GLN A 52 2.13 14.93 9.44
N ALA A 53 0.90 15.33 9.11
CA ALA A 53 -0.31 14.77 9.72
C ALA A 53 -0.52 13.31 9.29
N VAL A 54 -0.20 12.97 8.04
CA VAL A 54 -0.24 11.58 7.54
C VAL A 54 0.81 10.72 8.25
N ILE A 55 2.06 11.20 8.34
CA ILE A 55 3.13 10.48 9.06
C ILE A 55 2.73 10.26 10.52
N ALA A 56 2.27 11.30 11.20
CA ALA A 56 1.81 11.20 12.58
C ALA A 56 0.67 10.18 12.74
N ALA A 57 -0.21 10.07 11.74
CA ALA A 57 -1.34 9.15 11.78
C ALA A 57 -0.96 7.67 11.62
N TYR A 58 0.19 7.41 11.00
CA TYR A 58 0.74 6.08 10.77
C TYR A 58 2.04 5.83 11.54
N GLN A 59 2.39 6.71 12.50
CA GLN A 59 3.69 6.68 13.16
C GLN A 59 3.97 5.34 13.84
N HIS A 60 2.97 4.76 14.50
CA HIS A 60 3.09 3.46 15.17
C HIS A 60 3.53 2.34 14.19
N GLU A 61 2.94 2.35 13.00
CA GLU A 61 3.19 1.34 11.96
C GLU A 61 4.54 1.56 11.29
N ILE A 62 4.90 2.83 11.05
CA ILE A 62 6.22 3.22 10.56
C ILE A 62 7.31 2.81 11.55
N ASP A 63 7.14 3.10 12.85
CA ASP A 63 8.11 2.74 13.90
C ASP A 63 8.30 1.23 13.98
N ARG A 64 7.21 0.46 13.91
CA ARG A 64 7.26 -1.00 13.85
C ARG A 64 8.03 -1.48 12.62
N LEU A 65 7.78 -0.90 11.45
CA LEU A 65 8.44 -1.28 10.20
C LEU A 65 9.94 -0.94 10.21
N VAL A 66 10.30 0.24 10.73
CA VAL A 66 11.67 0.71 10.91
C VAL A 66 12.41 -0.19 11.89
N ALA A 67 11.79 -0.56 13.01
CA ALA A 67 12.39 -1.48 13.99
C ALA A 67 12.60 -2.90 13.42
N GLU A 68 11.68 -3.38 12.57
CA GLU A 68 11.77 -4.73 11.98
C GLU A 68 12.78 -4.83 10.82
N LYS A 69 12.86 -3.80 9.97
CA LYS A 69 13.64 -3.84 8.71
C LYS A 69 14.84 -2.92 8.68
N GLY A 70 14.99 -2.02 9.65
CA GLY A 70 16.09 -1.07 9.72
C GLY A 70 16.03 0.04 8.67
N TYR A 71 14.83 0.41 8.20
CA TYR A 71 14.66 1.52 7.26
C TYR A 71 15.16 2.83 7.88
N GLN A 72 15.97 3.59 7.14
CA GLN A 72 16.58 4.84 7.62
C GLN A 72 15.76 6.09 7.31
N SER A 73 14.89 6.01 6.30
CA SER A 73 14.05 7.13 5.87
C SER A 73 12.70 6.63 5.37
N TRP A 74 11.69 7.48 5.54
CA TRP A 74 10.36 7.34 4.99
C TRP A 74 9.87 8.72 4.57
N ASP A 75 9.10 8.79 3.49
CA ASP A 75 8.56 10.05 2.96
C ASP A 75 7.10 9.81 2.51
N VAL A 76 6.32 10.87 2.40
CA VAL A 76 4.92 10.84 1.98
C VAL A 76 4.80 11.59 0.66
N ILE A 77 4.52 10.85 -0.41
CA ILE A 77 4.29 11.40 -1.74
C ILE A 77 2.79 11.56 -1.95
N SER A 78 2.35 12.80 -2.21
CA SER A 78 0.97 13.13 -2.58
C SER A 78 0.92 13.50 -4.06
N MET A 79 0.27 12.68 -4.88
CA MET A 79 0.01 12.98 -6.29
C MET A 79 -1.40 13.55 -6.43
N ARG A 80 -1.53 14.75 -6.99
CA ARG A 80 -2.82 15.34 -7.35
C ARG A 80 -2.95 15.43 -8.88
N PRO A 81 -4.16 15.25 -9.44
CA PRO A 81 -4.39 15.41 -10.87
C PRO A 81 -4.09 16.84 -11.37
N ASP A 82 -4.16 17.86 -10.51
CA ASP A 82 -3.82 19.26 -10.80
C ASP A 82 -2.32 19.61 -10.64
N HIS A 83 -1.42 18.62 -10.60
CA HIS A 83 0.01 18.93 -10.65
C HIS A 83 0.42 19.33 -12.08
N GLU A 84 0.52 20.64 -12.31
CA GLU A 84 1.21 21.23 -13.45
C GLU A 84 2.70 20.80 -13.39
N GLN A 85 3.22 20.26 -14.49
CA GLN A 85 4.61 19.81 -14.63
C GLN A 85 5.60 20.98 -14.51
#